data_AF-A0A225VJZ2-F1
#
_entry.id   AF-A0A225VJZ2-F1
#
_cell.length_a   1.000
_cell.length_b   1.000
_cell.length_c   1.000
_cell.angle_alpha   90.00
_cell.angle_beta   90.00
_cell.angle_gamma   90.00
#
_symmetry.space_group_name_H-M   'P 1'
#
loop_
_entity.id
_entity.type
_entity.pdbx_description
1 polymer ?
#
loop_
_entity_poly.entity_id
_entity_poly.type
_entity_poly.pdbx_seq_one_letter_code
_entity_poly.pdbx_strand_id
1 'polypeptide(L)'
;MDFEKVKTILASSLKMDTKQTDANSRVSKLMHQLYQLLEKENMEWMIHSETKKVVRYVIDALAPEQFKSVVKKDLEKESNKPLLKDVVAFMVASQLHGIYSLGTDSRSAKQGLEPADQARREQG
;
A
#
# COMPACT_ATOMS: atom_id res chain seq x y z
N MET A 1 24.76 13.51 12.42
CA MET A 1 23.35 13.93 12.51
C MET A 1 22.55 12.74 13.02
N ASP A 2 21.60 12.96 13.92
CA ASP A 2 21.02 11.88 14.73
C ASP A 2 19.82 11.19 14.08
N PHE A 3 19.81 9.86 14.11
CA PHE A 3 18.71 9.03 13.62
C PHE A 3 17.35 9.42 14.24
N GLU A 4 17.33 9.76 15.54
CA GLU A 4 16.11 10.18 16.24
C GLU A 4 15.54 11.52 15.73
N LYS A 5 16.39 12.42 15.20
CA LYS A 5 15.95 13.65 14.53
C LYS A 5 15.18 13.31 13.25
N VAL A 6 15.75 12.45 12.41
CA VAL A 6 15.14 12.03 11.13
C VAL A 6 13.82 11.30 11.37
N LYS A 7 13.80 10.36 12.32
CA LYS A 7 12.58 9.69 12.79
C LYS A 7 11.48 10.67 13.19
N THR A 8 11.82 11.72 13.93
CA THR A 8 10.88 12.77 14.35
C THR A 8 10.37 13.60 13.16
N ILE A 9 11.25 13.94 12.21
CA ILE A 9 10.90 14.65 10.98
C ILE A 9 9.96 13.81 10.11
N LEU A 10 10.30 12.55 9.85
CA LEU A 10 9.47 11.64 9.05
C LEU A 10 8.10 11.42 9.72
N ALA A 11 8.06 11.13 11.03
CA ALA A 11 6.80 10.90 11.74
C ALA A 11 5.87 12.12 11.83
N SER A 12 6.41 13.34 11.72
CA SER A 12 5.63 14.60 11.78
C SER A 12 5.30 15.20 10.41
N SER A 13 6.16 14.99 9.41
CA SER A 13 6.08 15.67 8.11
C SER A 13 5.63 14.76 6.97
N LEU A 14 5.82 13.43 7.08
CA LEU A 14 5.39 12.47 6.07
C LEU A 14 3.90 12.18 6.24
N LYS A 15 3.07 12.51 5.24
CA LYS A 15 1.62 12.32 5.30
C LYS A 15 1.00 12.17 3.93
N MET A 16 0.24 11.09 3.72
CA MET A 16 -0.45 10.83 2.46
C MET A 16 -1.52 11.88 2.17
N ASP A 17 -1.44 12.49 0.98
CA ASP A 17 -2.37 13.53 0.53
C ASP A 17 -3.69 12.90 0.03
N THR A 18 -4.62 12.64 0.94
CA THR A 18 -5.92 12.02 0.62
C THR A 18 -6.83 12.85 -0.29
N LYS A 19 -6.45 14.09 -0.64
CA LYS A 19 -7.24 14.93 -1.56
C LYS A 19 -7.03 14.56 -3.03
N GLN A 20 -5.97 13.82 -3.36
CA GLN A 20 -5.79 13.31 -4.72
C GLN A 20 -6.66 12.07 -4.97
N THR A 21 -7.36 12.05 -6.10
CA THR A 21 -8.32 10.99 -6.46
C THR A 21 -7.62 9.69 -6.80
N ASP A 22 -6.60 9.75 -7.65
CA ASP A 22 -5.81 8.58 -8.06
C ASP A 22 -4.98 7.99 -6.89
N ALA A 23 -4.99 6.66 -6.76
CA ALA A 23 -4.23 5.96 -5.74
C ALA A 23 -2.72 6.01 -6.01
N ASN A 24 -2.32 5.90 -7.28
CA ASN A 24 -0.90 5.87 -7.66
C ASN A 24 -0.25 7.24 -7.41
N SER A 25 -0.92 8.32 -7.77
CA SER A 25 -0.50 9.70 -7.53
C SER A 25 -0.33 10.00 -6.04
N ARG A 26 -1.25 9.52 -5.18
CA ARG A 26 -1.13 9.63 -3.71
C ARG A 26 0.13 8.94 -3.17
N VAL A 27 0.40 7.72 -3.62
CA VAL A 27 1.60 6.95 -3.21
C VAL A 27 2.87 7.60 -3.75
N SER A 28 2.93 7.94 -5.05
CA SER A 28 4.09 8.59 -5.67
C SER A 28 4.42 9.93 -5.01
N LYS A 29 3.42 10.73 -4.64
CA LYS A 29 3.60 12.00 -3.94
C LYS A 29 4.12 11.80 -2.50
N LEU A 30 3.61 10.80 -1.78
CA LEU A 30 4.12 10.42 -0.46
C LEU A 30 5.58 9.97 -0.52
N MET A 31 5.94 9.17 -1.53
CA MET A 31 7.31 8.72 -1.74
C MET A 31 8.23 9.88 -2.12
N HIS A 32 7.79 10.81 -2.98
CA HIS A 32 8.56 12.02 -3.29
C HIS A 32 8.84 12.85 -2.03
N GLN A 33 7.86 13.02 -1.14
CA GLN A 33 8.06 13.66 0.17
C GLN A 33 9.10 12.92 1.03
N LEU A 34 9.07 11.59 1.08
CA LEU A 34 10.07 10.80 1.79
C LEU A 34 11.49 11.08 1.27
N TYR A 35 11.71 10.99 -0.05
CA TYR A 35 13.02 11.23 -0.64
C TYR A 35 13.50 12.66 -0.34
N GLN A 36 12.65 13.68 -0.52
CA GLN A 36 12.99 15.07 -0.20
C GLN A 36 13.35 15.30 1.28
N LEU A 37 12.65 14.64 2.21
CA LEU A 37 12.95 14.73 3.64
C LEU A 37 14.29 14.06 3.99
N LEU A 38 14.62 12.93 3.34
CA LEU A 38 15.89 12.24 3.55
C LEU A 38 17.07 12.97 2.90
N GLU A 39 16.90 13.48 1.68
CA GLU A 39 17.88 14.31 0.97
C GLU A 39 18.21 15.59 1.77
N LYS A 40 17.19 16.32 2.22
CA LYS A 40 17.34 17.53 3.05
C LYS A 40 18.09 17.28 4.36
N GLU A 41 17.93 16.10 4.94
CA GLU A 41 18.61 15.69 6.16
C GLU A 41 19.92 14.90 5.88
N ASN A 42 20.36 14.81 4.61
CA ASN A 42 21.57 14.11 4.17
C ASN A 42 21.60 12.64 4.65
N MET A 43 20.44 11.98 4.60
CA MET A 43 20.12 10.70 5.24
C MET A 43 19.58 9.64 4.26
N GLU A 44 19.79 9.85 2.96
CA GLU A 44 19.39 8.93 1.89
C GLU A 44 19.95 7.52 2.06
N TRP A 45 21.11 7.37 2.71
CA TRP A 45 21.69 6.07 3.08
C TRP A 45 20.72 5.18 3.86
N MET A 46 19.75 5.75 4.58
CA MET A 46 18.71 5.00 5.30
C MET A 46 17.81 4.19 4.36
N ILE A 47 17.67 4.56 3.08
CA ILE A 47 16.91 3.78 2.09
C ILE A 47 17.56 2.41 1.86
N HIS A 48 18.89 2.33 1.96
CA HIS A 48 19.68 1.12 1.72
C HIS A 48 20.06 0.37 3.00
N SER A 49 20.40 1.09 4.09
CA SER A 49 20.83 0.46 5.35
C SER A 49 19.69 0.25 6.35
N GLU A 50 18.62 1.05 6.27
CA GLU A 50 17.51 1.09 7.23
C GLU A 50 16.15 0.91 6.54
N THR A 51 16.14 0.23 5.39
CA THR A 51 15.00 0.06 4.48
C THR A 51 13.72 -0.34 5.20
N LYS A 52 13.80 -1.27 6.15
CA LYS A 52 12.66 -1.74 6.94
C LYS A 52 12.05 -0.64 7.84
N LYS A 53 12.87 0.27 8.37
CA LYS A 53 12.38 1.42 9.15
C LYS A 53 11.76 2.47 8.23
N VAL A 54 12.40 2.74 7.09
CA VAL A 54 11.90 3.65 6.04
C VAL A 54 10.51 3.20 5.54
N VAL A 55 10.36 1.94 5.15
CA VAL A 55 9.07 1.34 4.75
C VAL A 55 8.03 1.49 5.86
N ARG A 56 8.40 1.31 7.14
CA ARG A 56 7.48 1.49 8.27
C ARG A 56 6.99 2.94 8.42
N TYR A 57 7.85 3.95 8.24
CA TYR A 57 7.42 5.35 8.25
C TYR A 57 6.43 5.65 7.12
N VAL A 58 6.65 5.10 5.92
CA VAL A 58 5.69 5.22 4.81
C VAL A 58 4.34 4.60 5.17
N ILE A 59 4.34 3.37 5.71
CA ILE A 59 3.12 2.67 6.13
C ILE A 59 2.35 3.46 7.20
N ASP A 60 3.05 4.01 8.20
CA ASP A 60 2.38 4.75 9.27
C ASP A 60 1.83 6.11 8.81
N ALA A 61 2.40 6.69 7.75
CA ALA A 61 1.93 7.88 7.05
C ALA A 61 0.80 7.64 6.02
N LEU A 62 0.45 6.38 5.72
CA LEU A 62 -0.66 6.05 4.81
C LEU A 62 -2.00 6.52 5.37
N ALA A 63 -2.85 7.02 4.48
CA ALA A 63 -4.22 7.43 4.79
C ALA A 63 -5.16 7.18 3.59
N PRO A 64 -6.45 6.88 3.81
CA PRO A 64 -7.13 6.77 5.11
C PRO A 64 -6.74 5.48 5.87
N GLU A 65 -7.12 5.37 7.15
CA GLU A 65 -6.67 4.27 8.04
C GLU A 65 -7.13 2.88 7.54
N GLN A 66 -8.21 2.80 6.75
CA GLN A 66 -8.62 1.57 6.07
C GLN A 66 -7.55 1.09 5.08
N PHE A 67 -7.01 1.99 4.24
CA PHE A 67 -5.96 1.66 3.29
C PHE A 67 -4.68 1.21 4.00
N LYS A 68 -4.31 1.94 5.07
CA LYS A 68 -3.18 1.59 5.94
C LYS A 68 -3.36 0.22 6.61
N SER A 69 -4.56 -0.11 7.08
CA SER A 69 -4.88 -1.39 7.70
C SER A 69 -4.79 -2.56 6.70
N VAL A 70 -5.23 -2.33 5.46
CA VAL A 70 -5.10 -3.31 4.37
C VAL A 70 -3.62 -3.56 4.05
N VAL A 71 -2.83 -2.50 3.83
CA VAL A 71 -1.39 -2.62 3.56
C VAL A 71 -0.63 -3.28 4.73
N LYS A 72 -0.99 -2.98 5.98
CA LYS A 72 -0.43 -3.66 7.17
C LYS A 72 -0.74 -5.16 7.16
N LYS A 73 -2.01 -5.55 6.97
CA LYS A 73 -2.41 -6.96 6.86
C LYS A 73 -1.72 -7.69 5.70
N ASP A 74 -1.48 -7.02 4.59
CA ASP A 74 -0.74 -7.61 3.48
C ASP A 74 0.72 -7.85 3.84
N LEU A 75 1.39 -6.93 4.52
CA LEU A 75 2.79 -7.09 4.93
C LEU A 75 3.00 -8.09 6.08
N GLU A 76 1.95 -8.41 6.84
CA GLU A 76 1.96 -9.51 7.81
C GLU A 76 1.97 -10.90 7.12
N LYS A 77 1.53 -11.00 5.86
CA LYS A 77 1.60 -12.25 5.08
C LYS A 77 3.04 -12.64 4.80
N GLU A 78 3.36 -13.92 4.98
CA GLU A 78 4.73 -14.43 4.81
C GLU A 78 5.32 -14.14 3.42
N SER A 79 4.50 -14.28 2.37
CA SER A 79 4.85 -13.97 0.98
C SER A 79 5.31 -12.53 0.74
N ASN A 80 4.89 -11.60 1.61
CA ASN A 80 5.14 -10.16 1.48
C ASN A 80 6.24 -9.64 2.42
N LYS A 81 6.79 -10.50 3.31
CA LYS A 81 7.97 -10.17 4.13
C LYS A 81 9.17 -9.64 3.30
N PRO A 82 9.42 -10.06 2.04
CA PRO A 82 10.46 -9.45 1.21
C PRO A 82 10.24 -7.96 0.88
N LEU A 83 8.99 -7.49 0.79
CA LEU A 83 8.68 -6.09 0.47
C LEU A 83 9.18 -5.11 1.56
N LEU A 84 9.37 -5.59 2.79
CA LEU A 84 9.98 -4.80 3.88
C LEU A 84 11.49 -4.57 3.69
N LYS A 85 12.12 -5.25 2.73
CA LYS A 85 13.55 -5.12 2.38
C LYS A 85 13.79 -4.35 1.09
N ASP A 86 12.73 -3.96 0.38
CA ASP A 86 12.83 -3.24 -0.89
C ASP A 86 11.68 -2.23 -1.01
N VAL A 87 12.03 -0.94 -0.84
CA VAL A 87 11.11 0.19 -0.99
C VAL A 87 10.52 0.26 -2.41
N VAL A 88 11.26 -0.14 -3.44
CA VAL A 88 10.82 -0.10 -4.84
C VAL A 88 9.82 -1.22 -5.13
N ALA A 89 10.10 -2.45 -4.69
CA ALA A 89 9.12 -3.53 -4.76
C ALA A 89 7.84 -3.20 -3.96
N PHE A 90 7.97 -2.57 -2.79
CA PHE A 90 6.84 -2.07 -2.02
C PHE A 90 6.02 -1.00 -2.77
N MET A 91 6.67 -0.06 -3.49
CA MET A 91 5.96 0.92 -4.32
C MET A 91 5.10 0.24 -5.40
N VAL A 92 5.67 -0.69 -6.17
CA VAL A 92 4.97 -1.40 -7.25
C VAL A 92 3.82 -2.26 -6.70
N ALA A 93 4.05 -2.99 -5.61
CA ALA A 93 3.01 -3.80 -4.96
C ALA A 93 1.86 -2.94 -4.41
N SER A 94 2.16 -1.78 -3.82
CA SER A 94 1.16 -0.86 -3.27
C SER A 94 0.30 -0.20 -4.35
N GLN A 95 0.88 0.12 -5.50
CA GLN A 95 0.14 0.63 -6.66
C GLN A 95 -0.85 -0.40 -7.21
N LEU A 96 -0.44 -1.67 -7.34
CA LEU A 96 -1.32 -2.76 -7.74
C LEU A 96 -2.49 -2.96 -6.76
N HIS A 97 -2.22 -2.96 -5.44
CA HIS A 97 -3.29 -3.24 -4.49
C HIS A 97 -4.28 -2.08 -4.29
N GLY A 98 -3.85 -0.83 -4.50
CA GLY A 98 -4.74 0.35 -4.49
C GLY A 98 -5.83 0.33 -5.57
N ILE A 99 -5.65 -0.43 -6.64
CA ILE A 99 -6.64 -0.63 -7.71
C ILE A 99 -7.56 -1.83 -7.39
N TYR A 100 -7.01 -2.93 -6.87
CA TYR A 100 -7.79 -4.15 -6.62
C TYR A 100 -8.69 -4.07 -5.36
N SER A 101 -8.24 -3.48 -4.25
CA SER A 101 -9.03 -3.44 -3.00
C SER A 101 -10.12 -2.36 -2.94
N LEU A 102 -10.24 -1.48 -3.94
CA LEU A 102 -11.36 -0.55 -4.09
C LEU A 102 -12.37 -0.99 -5.17
N GLY A 103 -12.13 -2.14 -5.82
CA GLY A 103 -12.98 -2.69 -6.88
C GLY A 103 -13.75 -3.97 -6.53
N THR A 104 -13.58 -4.54 -5.34
CA THR A 104 -14.11 -5.88 -5.01
C THR A 104 -14.89 -5.99 -3.69
N ASP A 105 -15.62 -4.95 -3.28
CA ASP A 105 -16.77 -5.20 -2.39
C ASP A 105 -17.95 -4.24 -2.61
N SER A 106 -18.61 -4.40 -3.77
CA SER A 106 -20.04 -4.13 -3.97
C SER A 106 -20.47 -4.60 -5.37
N ARG A 107 -21.40 -5.58 -5.43
CA ARG A 107 -22.05 -6.11 -6.64
C ARG A 107 -21.18 -7.02 -7.55
N SER A 108 -20.81 -8.20 -7.03
CA SER A 108 -20.73 -9.43 -7.85
C SER A 108 -21.02 -10.73 -7.08
N ALA A 109 -20.93 -10.75 -5.74
CA ALA A 109 -21.30 -11.92 -4.91
C ALA A 109 -22.82 -12.08 -4.67
N LYS A 110 -23.67 -11.74 -5.66
CA LYS A 110 -25.13 -12.01 -5.65
C LYS A 110 -25.65 -12.55 -6.98
N GLN A 111 -25.08 -13.67 -7.41
CA GLN A 111 -25.82 -14.79 -8.01
C GLN A 111 -25.50 -16.01 -7.14
N GLY A 112 -26.42 -16.58 -6.37
CA GLY A 112 -27.84 -16.23 -6.27
C GLY A 112 -28.67 -16.77 -7.43
N LEU A 113 -28.29 -17.91 -8.00
CA LEU A 113 -29.14 -18.70 -8.89
C LEU A 113 -28.77 -20.20 -8.86
N GLU A 114 -29.13 -20.86 -7.75
CA GLU A 114 -29.85 -22.13 -7.87
C GLU A 114 -31.33 -21.72 -7.92
N PRO A 115 -32.05 -22.10 -8.97
CA PRO A 115 -32.83 -23.32 -8.81
C PRO A 115 -32.71 -24.31 -9.97
N ALA A 116 -32.77 -25.59 -9.59
CA ALA A 116 -33.10 -26.70 -10.48
C ALA A 116 -34.41 -26.46 -11.24
N ASP A 117 -34.36 -26.52 -12.58
CA ASP A 117 -35.26 -27.31 -13.44
C ASP A 117 -34.96 -27.03 -14.92
N GLN A 118 -34.09 -27.84 -15.53
CA GLN A 118 -34.05 -28.01 -16.98
C GLN A 118 -33.95 -29.50 -17.28
N ALA A 119 -35.00 -30.23 -16.91
CA ALA A 119 -35.17 -31.59 -17.35
C ALA A 119 -35.34 -31.66 -18.88
N ARG A 120 -34.60 -32.59 -19.50
CA ARG A 120 -35.02 -33.38 -20.68
C ARG A 120 -35.02 -32.65 -22.04
N ARG A 121 -34.72 -33.44 -23.08
CA ARG A 121 -34.56 -33.08 -24.52
C ARG A 121 -33.27 -32.33 -24.82
N GLU A 122 -32.52 -32.62 -25.88
CA GLU A 122 -32.52 -33.68 -26.92
C GLU A 122 -31.09 -33.74 -27.50
N GLN A 123 -30.60 -34.74 -28.23
CA GLN A 123 -31.16 -35.93 -28.93
C GLN A 123 -30.26 -37.16 -28.60
N GLY A 124 -30.35 -38.36 -29.20
CA GLY A 124 -31.15 -38.93 -30.31
C GLY A 124 -30.51 -40.24 -30.77
#